data_AF-A0A8K0U4I0-F1
#
_entry.id   AF-A0A8K0U4I0-F1
#
_cell.length_a   1.000
_cell.length_b   1.000
_cell.length_c   1.000
_cell.angle_alpha   90.00
_cell.angle_beta   90.00
_cell.angle_gamma   90.00
#
_symmetry.space_group_name_H-M   'P 1'
#
loop_
_entity.id
_entity.type
_entity.pdbx_description
1 polymer ?
#
loop_
_entity_poly.entity_id
_entity_poly.type
_entity_poly.pdbx_seq_one_letter_code
_entity_poly.pdbx_strand_id
1 'polypeptide(L)'
;MLLSRRLLTLILAPVAILACEGDCIVGITNKFLALYYPIIFETLQITANQIVANTIPPSARREKPITYFTFVLTTYNQTAYPALEHAIFPGYFHGKCQDANGMNPPGCPNPDCPKVCGTPGSLVHFYTTLQNIVFSQTRGLLTNLTSPGSPTYKHIEKMVLADARQGQRRISRFSKVGRNQVDARGSTNAKKSFEDSIGKLPSTMTNLCGVNLSRCSWEREMKHFILQYP
;
A
#
# COMPACT_ATOMS: atom_id res chain seq x y z
N MET A 1 -42.66 -56.51 20.99
CA MET A 1 -41.88 -55.39 21.55
C MET A 1 -40.41 -55.61 21.22
N LEU A 2 -39.89 -54.99 20.17
CA LEU A 2 -38.46 -55.00 19.83
C LEU A 2 -38.07 -53.54 19.56
N LEU A 3 -37.57 -52.87 20.60
CA LEU A 3 -37.04 -51.52 20.53
C LEU A 3 -35.66 -51.57 19.85
N SER A 4 -35.60 -51.23 18.57
CA SER A 4 -34.33 -50.97 17.87
C SER A 4 -33.84 -49.56 18.21
N ARG A 5 -32.84 -49.49 19.09
CA ARG A 5 -32.26 -48.24 19.60
C ARG A 5 -31.23 -47.73 18.59
N ARG A 6 -31.54 -46.58 18.01
CA ARG A 6 -30.70 -45.81 17.08
C ARG A 6 -29.35 -45.48 17.72
N LEU A 7 -28.25 -45.70 16.99
CA LEU A 7 -26.97 -45.04 17.24
C LEU A 7 -26.56 -44.32 15.95
N LEU A 8 -27.05 -43.08 15.81
CA LEU A 8 -26.63 -42.16 14.76
C LEU A 8 -25.44 -41.36 15.32
N THR A 9 -24.23 -41.87 15.14
CA THR A 9 -22.99 -41.18 15.52
C THR A 9 -22.77 -40.01 14.57
N LEU A 10 -23.14 -38.80 15.01
CA LEU A 10 -22.80 -37.55 14.35
C LEU A 10 -21.28 -37.34 14.44
N ILE A 11 -20.59 -37.54 13.32
CA ILE A 11 -19.18 -37.18 13.15
C ILE A 11 -19.12 -35.65 13.08
N LEU A 12 -18.80 -35.01 14.20
CA LEU A 12 -18.39 -33.60 14.28
C LEU A 12 -16.87 -33.54 14.04
N ALA A 13 -16.45 -33.31 12.80
CA ALA A 13 -15.07 -32.97 12.44
C ALA A 13 -15.08 -32.01 11.23
N PRO A 14 -14.02 -31.25 10.93
CA PRO A 14 -13.21 -30.33 11.75
C PRO A 14 -13.26 -28.93 11.10
N VAL A 15 -14.34 -28.16 11.29
CA VAL A 15 -14.49 -26.85 10.62
C VAL A 15 -13.69 -25.74 11.31
N ALA A 16 -13.21 -25.96 12.53
CA ALA A 16 -12.55 -24.94 13.34
C ALA A 16 -11.14 -24.53 12.85
N ILE A 17 -10.40 -25.42 12.16
CA ILE A 17 -8.99 -25.15 11.82
C ILE A 17 -8.86 -24.27 10.56
N LEU A 18 -9.80 -24.35 9.60
CA LEU A 18 -9.76 -23.48 8.41
C LEU A 18 -10.14 -22.03 8.73
N ALA A 19 -11.00 -21.81 9.73
CA ALA A 19 -11.42 -20.46 10.11
C ALA A 19 -10.26 -19.66 10.73
N CYS A 20 -9.42 -20.30 11.55
CA CYS A 20 -8.28 -19.65 12.19
C CYS A 20 -7.21 -19.17 11.19
N GLU A 21 -6.96 -19.92 10.12
CA GLU A 21 -6.02 -19.53 9.06
C GLU A 21 -6.54 -18.29 8.30
N GLY A 22 -7.83 -18.27 7.98
CA GLY A 22 -8.47 -17.11 7.34
C GLY A 22 -8.41 -15.86 8.21
N ASP A 23 -8.76 -15.95 9.49
CA ASP A 23 -8.73 -14.82 10.42
C ASP A 23 -7.32 -14.25 10.63
N CYS A 24 -6.31 -15.13 10.65
CA CYS A 24 -4.89 -14.75 10.72
C CYS A 24 -4.47 -13.96 9.47
N ILE A 25 -4.74 -14.48 8.28
CA ILE A 25 -4.41 -13.84 7.00
C ILE A 25 -5.08 -12.46 6.90
N VAL A 26 -6.39 -12.39 7.16
CA VAL A 26 -7.17 -11.15 7.10
C VAL A 26 -6.66 -10.15 8.13
N GLY A 27 -6.44 -10.59 9.37
CA GLY A 27 -6.02 -9.73 10.46
C GLY A 27 -4.61 -9.16 10.29
N ILE A 28 -3.64 -9.98 9.89
CA ILE A 28 -2.27 -9.55 9.62
C ILE A 28 -2.24 -8.57 8.44
N THR A 29 -2.95 -8.89 7.36
CA THR A 29 -3.00 -8.03 6.16
C THR A 29 -3.58 -6.66 6.50
N ASN A 30 -4.73 -6.62 7.20
CA ASN A 30 -5.36 -5.37 7.63
C ASN A 30 -4.49 -4.59 8.61
N LYS A 31 -3.79 -5.26 9.51
CA LYS A 31 -2.88 -4.60 10.45
C LYS A 31 -1.74 -3.89 9.72
N PHE A 32 -1.13 -4.52 8.72
CA PHE A 32 -0.11 -3.86 7.90
C PHE A 32 -0.68 -2.69 7.09
N LEU A 33 -1.87 -2.82 6.49
CA LEU A 33 -2.52 -1.69 5.80
C LEU A 33 -2.70 -0.49 6.72
N ALA A 34 -3.17 -0.72 7.96
CA ALA A 34 -3.35 0.34 8.95
C ALA A 34 -2.02 0.99 9.36
N LEU A 35 -0.95 0.20 9.52
CA LEU A 35 0.38 0.71 9.87
C LEU A 35 1.03 1.52 8.74
N TYR A 36 0.83 1.10 7.49
CA TYR A 36 1.39 1.81 6.33
C TYR A 36 0.57 3.03 5.88
N TYR A 37 -0.72 3.11 6.22
CA TYR A 37 -1.58 4.21 5.80
C TYR A 37 -1.01 5.62 6.11
N PRO A 38 -0.49 5.91 7.33
CA PRO A 38 0.13 7.20 7.62
C PRO A 38 1.35 7.49 6.72
N ILE A 39 2.20 6.50 6.46
CA ILE A 39 3.39 6.62 5.61
C ILE A 39 3.00 6.94 4.16
N ILE A 40 1.96 6.27 3.67
CA ILE A 40 1.39 6.51 2.33
C ILE A 40 0.86 7.94 2.24
N PHE A 41 0.01 8.34 3.21
CA PHE A 41 -0.58 9.67 3.24
C PHE A 41 0.51 10.76 3.27
N GLU A 42 1.52 10.60 4.12
CA GLU A 42 2.64 11.54 4.21
C GLU A 42 3.45 11.61 2.91
N THR A 43 3.73 10.46 2.28
CA THR A 43 4.39 10.39 0.97
C THR A 43 3.63 11.23 -0.05
N LEU A 44 2.32 10.99 -0.18
CA LEU A 44 1.48 11.70 -1.15
C LEU A 44 1.39 13.20 -0.81
N GLN A 45 1.30 13.56 0.46
CA GLN A 45 1.26 14.95 0.92
C GLN A 45 2.56 15.70 0.57
N ILE A 46 3.73 15.09 0.78
CA ILE A 46 5.03 15.68 0.41
C ILE A 46 5.11 15.87 -1.10
N THR A 47 4.79 14.84 -1.89
CA THR A 47 4.80 14.93 -3.36
C THR A 47 3.82 15.99 -3.85
N ALA A 48 2.62 16.07 -3.27
CA ALA A 48 1.64 17.08 -3.61
C ALA A 48 2.13 18.50 -3.32
N ASN A 49 2.75 18.72 -2.15
CA ASN A 49 3.32 20.01 -1.79
C ASN A 49 4.41 20.44 -2.79
N GLN A 50 5.27 19.50 -3.22
CA GLN A 50 6.29 19.76 -4.23
C GLN A 50 5.68 20.13 -5.59
N ILE A 51 4.65 19.39 -6.04
CA ILE A 51 3.93 19.71 -7.28
C ILE A 51 3.35 21.12 -7.21
N VAL A 52 2.64 21.46 -6.13
CA VAL A 52 2.01 22.78 -5.97
C VAL A 52 3.05 23.90 -5.89
N ALA A 53 4.17 23.66 -5.19
CA ALA A 53 5.25 24.63 -5.07
C ALA A 53 5.93 24.92 -6.42
N ASN A 54 6.21 23.87 -7.20
CA ASN A 54 7.04 23.95 -8.41
C ASN A 54 6.22 24.18 -9.70
N THR A 55 4.94 23.83 -9.70
CA THR A 55 4.12 23.77 -10.93
C THR A 55 3.01 24.81 -10.96
N ILE A 56 2.39 25.12 -9.80
CA ILE A 56 1.18 25.94 -9.73
C ILE A 56 1.50 27.32 -9.12
N PRO A 57 1.27 28.42 -9.87
CA PRO A 57 1.46 29.78 -9.34
C PRO A 57 0.62 30.01 -8.07
N PRO A 58 1.13 30.71 -7.04
CA PRO A 58 0.39 30.96 -5.80
C PRO A 58 -1.03 31.50 -6.00
N SER A 59 -1.23 32.37 -7.00
CA SER A 59 -2.53 32.99 -7.35
C SER A 59 -3.56 32.03 -7.97
N ALA A 60 -3.17 30.79 -8.28
CA ALA A 60 -4.03 29.75 -8.84
C ALA A 60 -4.20 28.53 -7.96
N ARG A 61 -3.58 28.50 -6.76
CA ARG A 61 -3.75 27.42 -5.80
C ARG A 61 -5.15 27.53 -5.18
N ARG A 62 -6.07 26.69 -5.66
CA ARG A 62 -7.47 26.67 -5.22
C ARG A 62 -7.72 25.64 -4.13
N GLU A 63 -7.04 24.51 -4.26
CA GLU A 63 -7.24 23.34 -3.43
C GLU A 63 -6.06 23.12 -2.48
N LYS A 64 -6.32 22.36 -1.41
CA LYS A 64 -5.22 21.82 -0.59
C LYS A 64 -4.41 20.87 -1.47
N PRO A 65 -3.06 20.85 -1.36
CA PRO A 65 -2.22 20.01 -2.22
C PRO A 65 -2.65 18.54 -2.25
N ILE A 66 -3.01 17.95 -1.10
CA ILE A 66 -3.41 16.55 -1.03
C ILE A 66 -4.66 16.20 -1.85
N THR A 67 -5.53 17.17 -2.15
CA THR A 67 -6.76 16.96 -2.92
C THR A 67 -6.48 16.38 -4.30
N TYR A 68 -5.34 16.70 -4.93
CA TYR A 68 -4.95 16.12 -6.22
C TYR A 68 -4.76 14.59 -6.14
N PHE A 69 -4.43 14.05 -4.97
CA PHE A 69 -4.16 12.62 -4.76
C PHE A 69 -5.34 11.85 -4.14
N THR A 70 -6.49 12.48 -3.92
CA THR A 70 -7.69 11.80 -3.37
C THR A 70 -8.07 10.58 -4.20
N PHE A 71 -7.99 10.67 -5.53
CA PHE A 71 -8.29 9.53 -6.39
C PHE A 71 -7.25 8.40 -6.25
N VAL A 72 -5.96 8.73 -6.10
CA VAL A 72 -4.91 7.72 -5.81
C VAL A 72 -5.17 7.02 -4.49
N LEU A 73 -5.49 7.74 -3.41
CA LEU A 73 -5.80 7.16 -2.11
C LEU A 73 -7.02 6.23 -2.19
N THR A 74 -8.05 6.65 -2.92
CA THR A 74 -9.27 5.85 -3.11
C THR A 74 -8.96 4.55 -3.86
N THR A 75 -8.23 4.63 -4.98
CA THR A 75 -7.84 3.44 -5.76
C THR A 75 -6.86 2.55 -5.00
N TYR A 76 -5.93 3.12 -4.23
CA TYR A 76 -5.04 2.35 -3.36
C TYR A 76 -5.86 1.55 -2.35
N ASN A 77 -6.76 2.18 -1.60
CA ASN A 77 -7.58 1.50 -0.60
C ASN A 77 -8.42 0.34 -1.18
N GLN A 78 -8.87 0.46 -2.43
CA GLN A 78 -9.63 -0.60 -3.11
C GLN A 78 -8.77 -1.79 -3.57
N THR A 79 -7.50 -1.55 -3.86
CA THR A 79 -6.60 -2.55 -4.47
C THR A 79 -5.58 -3.12 -3.49
N ALA A 80 -5.29 -2.41 -2.41
CA ALA A 80 -4.19 -2.72 -1.52
C ALA A 80 -4.38 -4.03 -0.76
N TYR A 81 -5.59 -4.30 -0.25
CA TYR A 81 -5.87 -5.53 0.47
C TYR A 81 -5.59 -6.80 -0.35
N PRO A 82 -6.25 -7.04 -1.50
CA PRO A 82 -6.02 -8.28 -2.25
C PRO A 82 -4.58 -8.40 -2.77
N ALA A 83 -3.94 -7.28 -3.12
CA ALA A 83 -2.57 -7.28 -3.60
C ALA A 83 -1.56 -7.57 -2.48
N LEU A 84 -1.79 -7.04 -1.27
CA LEU A 84 -0.94 -7.28 -0.12
C LEU A 84 -1.16 -8.67 0.46
N GLU A 85 -2.42 -9.10 0.59
CA GLU A 85 -2.77 -10.48 0.94
C GLU A 85 -2.00 -11.42 0.02
N HIS A 86 -2.17 -11.30 -1.30
CA HIS A 86 -1.51 -12.18 -2.27
C HIS A 86 0.02 -12.19 -2.16
N ALA A 87 0.64 -11.02 -1.97
CA ALA A 87 2.09 -10.90 -1.86
C ALA A 87 2.64 -11.58 -0.60
N ILE A 88 1.90 -11.53 0.51
CA ILE A 88 2.27 -12.25 1.73
C ILE A 88 1.90 -13.73 1.59
N PHE A 89 0.64 -14.01 1.24
CA PHE A 89 -0.02 -15.31 1.15
C PHE A 89 -0.81 -15.48 -0.16
N PRO A 90 -0.59 -16.53 -0.97
CA PRO A 90 0.42 -17.56 -0.84
C PRO A 90 1.78 -17.11 -1.42
N GLY A 91 1.99 -15.82 -1.69
CA GLY A 91 3.16 -15.31 -2.43
C GLY A 91 4.51 -15.73 -1.85
N TYR A 92 4.69 -15.59 -0.53
CA TYR A 92 5.88 -16.08 0.17
C TYR A 92 5.54 -17.08 1.26
N PHE A 93 4.57 -16.76 2.11
CA PHE A 93 4.10 -17.65 3.15
C PHE A 93 2.96 -18.50 2.60
N HIS A 94 3.17 -19.80 2.53
CA HIS A 94 2.16 -20.74 2.02
C HIS A 94 1.22 -21.19 3.14
N GLY A 95 0.25 -22.06 2.86
CA GLY A 95 -0.64 -22.59 3.90
C GLY A 95 0.08 -23.43 4.97
N LYS A 96 -0.64 -24.37 5.59
CA LYS A 96 -0.16 -25.21 6.70
C LYS A 96 1.29 -25.68 6.55
N CYS A 97 2.07 -25.58 7.64
CA CYS A 97 3.44 -26.08 7.70
C CYS A 97 3.43 -27.62 7.62
N GLN A 98 3.47 -28.18 6.43
CA GLN A 98 3.70 -29.59 6.23
C GLN A 98 5.19 -29.82 5.97
N ASP A 99 5.76 -30.86 6.55
CA ASP A 99 7.07 -31.36 6.11
C ASP A 99 6.97 -32.05 4.73
N ALA A 100 8.09 -32.58 4.24
CA ALA A 100 8.16 -33.26 2.95
C ALA A 100 7.19 -34.45 2.82
N ASN A 101 6.65 -34.95 3.94
CA ASN A 101 5.71 -36.07 4.00
C ASN A 101 4.25 -35.63 4.22
N GLY A 102 3.95 -34.33 4.15
CA GLY A 102 2.61 -33.82 4.42
C GLY A 102 2.26 -33.73 5.92
N MET A 103 3.22 -33.98 6.82
CA MET A 103 2.97 -34.05 8.26
C MET A 103 3.16 -32.68 8.90
N ASN A 104 2.21 -32.28 9.77
CA ASN A 104 2.36 -31.09 10.60
C ASN A 104 3.42 -31.40 11.68
N PRO A 105 4.56 -30.69 11.71
CA PRO A 105 5.59 -30.97 12.69
C PRO A 105 5.05 -30.74 14.12
N PRO A 106 5.44 -31.57 15.11
CA PRO A 106 5.07 -31.34 16.50
C PRO A 106 5.61 -29.97 16.96
N GLY A 107 4.76 -29.15 17.58
CA GLY A 107 5.18 -27.88 18.19
C GLY A 107 4.55 -26.59 17.67
N CYS A 108 3.24 -26.56 17.37
CA CYS A 108 2.52 -25.29 17.43
C CYS A 108 2.33 -24.89 18.92
N PRO A 109 2.81 -23.74 19.42
CA PRO A 109 3.63 -22.70 18.77
C PRO A 109 5.03 -22.59 19.40
N ASN A 110 6.06 -23.07 18.71
CA ASN A 110 7.39 -22.48 18.85
C ASN A 110 7.33 -21.08 18.20
N PRO A 111 7.56 -19.99 18.94
CA PRO A 111 7.55 -18.63 18.38
C PRO A 111 8.63 -18.42 17.31
N ASP A 112 9.55 -19.37 17.18
CA ASP A 112 10.63 -19.37 16.20
C ASP A 112 10.52 -20.61 15.27
N CYS A 113 9.79 -20.47 14.15
CA CYS A 113 9.64 -21.55 13.17
C CYS A 113 10.44 -21.26 11.88
N PRO A 114 11.55 -21.98 11.61
CA PRO A 114 12.39 -21.73 10.45
C PRO A 114 11.84 -22.29 9.12
N LYS A 115 10.67 -22.94 9.13
CA LYS A 115 10.00 -23.37 7.90
C LYS A 115 9.17 -22.22 7.35
N VAL A 116 9.27 -21.92 6.06
CA VAL A 116 8.43 -20.90 5.41
C VAL A 116 7.01 -21.44 5.21
N CYS A 117 6.07 -20.93 6.01
CA CYS A 117 4.66 -21.30 5.99
C CYS A 117 3.82 -20.21 6.67
N GLY A 118 2.50 -20.28 6.57
CA GLY A 118 1.58 -19.22 6.99
C GLY A 118 1.28 -19.21 8.49
N THR A 119 2.04 -19.95 9.29
CA THR A 119 1.84 -19.97 10.75
C THR A 119 2.43 -18.75 11.41
N PRO A 120 1.85 -18.29 12.53
CA PRO A 120 2.38 -17.18 13.32
C PRO A 120 3.88 -17.28 13.64
N GLY A 121 4.37 -18.46 14.06
CA GLY A 121 5.78 -18.66 14.37
C GLY A 121 6.71 -18.49 13.16
N SER A 122 6.26 -18.86 11.95
CA SER A 122 7.04 -18.68 10.73
C SER A 122 7.11 -17.22 10.30
N LEU A 123 5.96 -16.53 10.35
CA LEU A 123 5.87 -15.09 10.10
C LEU A 123 6.77 -14.28 11.04
N VAL A 124 6.85 -14.67 12.32
CA VAL A 124 7.75 -14.08 13.32
C VAL A 124 9.21 -14.38 13.03
N HIS A 125 9.55 -15.63 12.73
CA HIS A 125 10.93 -16.02 12.38
C HIS A 125 11.44 -15.23 11.16
N PHE A 126 10.62 -15.12 10.12
CA PHE A 126 10.94 -14.42 8.87
C PHE A 126 10.45 -12.96 8.84
N TYR A 127 10.35 -12.29 9.99
CA TYR A 127 9.74 -10.97 10.06
C TYR A 127 10.40 -9.93 9.15
N THR A 128 11.74 -9.92 9.03
CA THR A 128 12.45 -9.01 8.12
C THR A 128 12.03 -9.23 6.66
N THR A 129 11.82 -10.48 6.26
CA THR A 129 11.31 -10.80 4.92
C THR A 129 9.87 -10.36 4.75
N LEU A 130 9.02 -10.63 5.74
CA LEU A 130 7.62 -10.17 5.77
C LEU A 130 7.54 -8.64 5.63
N GLN A 131 8.34 -7.89 6.39
CA GLN A 131 8.42 -6.44 6.31
C GLN A 131 8.81 -5.95 4.92
N ASN A 132 9.83 -6.57 4.32
CA ASN A 132 10.29 -6.21 2.97
C ASN A 132 9.23 -6.48 1.90
N ILE A 133 8.48 -7.60 2.01
CA ILE A 133 7.36 -7.91 1.12
C ILE A 133 6.30 -6.81 1.22
N VAL A 134 5.85 -6.49 2.43
CA VAL A 134 4.81 -5.48 2.66
C VAL A 134 5.24 -4.11 2.12
N PHE A 135 6.47 -3.69 2.42
CA PHE A 135 7.01 -2.42 1.93
C PHE A 135 7.11 -2.39 0.41
N SER A 136 7.69 -3.43 -0.19
CA SER A 136 7.88 -3.51 -1.64
C SER A 136 6.54 -3.50 -2.37
N GLN A 137 5.56 -4.27 -1.89
CA GLN A 137 4.22 -4.32 -2.46
C GLN A 137 3.51 -2.96 -2.34
N THR A 138 3.57 -2.34 -1.16
CA THR A 138 2.96 -1.02 -0.93
C THR A 138 3.56 0.05 -1.85
N ARG A 139 4.89 0.13 -1.90
CA ARG A 139 5.61 1.06 -2.77
C ARG A 139 5.32 0.79 -4.24
N GLY A 140 5.30 -0.49 -4.65
CA GLY A 140 5.01 -0.92 -6.01
C GLY A 140 3.60 -0.52 -6.45
N LEU A 141 2.59 -0.74 -5.60
CA LEU A 141 1.22 -0.31 -5.86
C LEU A 141 1.13 1.20 -6.06
N LEU A 142 1.70 2.00 -5.15
CA LEU A 142 1.71 3.46 -5.32
C LEU A 142 2.42 3.87 -6.61
N THR A 143 3.56 3.27 -6.90
CA THR A 143 4.33 3.54 -8.13
C THR A 143 3.49 3.26 -9.37
N ASN A 144 2.79 2.13 -9.41
CA ASN A 144 1.92 1.75 -10.53
C ASN A 144 0.74 2.72 -10.68
N LEU A 145 0.09 3.08 -9.56
CA LEU A 145 -0.99 4.07 -9.56
C LEU A 145 -0.52 5.45 -10.02
N THR A 146 0.71 5.84 -9.74
CA THR A 146 1.26 7.13 -10.18
C THR A 146 2.18 7.04 -11.39
N SER A 147 2.14 5.92 -12.12
CA SER A 147 2.95 5.73 -13.33
C SER A 147 2.35 6.46 -14.53
N PRO A 148 3.17 7.03 -15.44
CA PRO A 148 2.68 7.63 -16.67
C PRO A 148 1.77 6.68 -17.45
N GLY A 149 0.60 7.15 -17.84
CA GLY A 149 -0.39 6.35 -18.58
C GLY A 149 -1.50 5.74 -17.72
N SER A 150 -1.29 5.60 -16.41
CA SER A 150 -2.32 5.09 -15.49
C SER A 150 -3.53 6.04 -15.43
N PRO A 151 -4.75 5.54 -15.14
CA PRO A 151 -5.94 6.40 -15.00
C PRO A 151 -5.77 7.46 -13.90
N THR A 152 -5.19 7.08 -12.76
CA THR A 152 -4.91 7.95 -11.62
C THR A 152 -3.87 9.01 -11.94
N TYR A 153 -2.80 8.68 -12.65
CA TYR A 153 -1.80 9.64 -13.12
C TYR A 153 -2.43 10.69 -14.03
N LYS A 154 -3.19 10.26 -15.04
CA LYS A 154 -3.87 11.16 -15.99
C LYS A 154 -4.84 12.11 -15.28
N HIS A 155 -5.50 11.63 -14.22
CA HIS A 155 -6.39 12.45 -13.41
C HIS A 155 -5.62 13.57 -12.68
N ILE A 156 -4.52 13.22 -11.99
CA ILE A 156 -3.66 14.20 -11.30
C ILE A 156 -3.10 15.20 -12.32
N GLU A 157 -2.52 14.71 -13.42
CA GLU A 157 -1.93 15.54 -14.48
C GLU A 157 -2.95 16.57 -14.98
N LYS A 158 -4.17 16.11 -15.31
CA LYS A 158 -5.24 16.98 -15.80
C LYS A 158 -5.58 18.09 -14.79
N MET A 159 -5.73 17.76 -13.52
CA MET A 159 -6.07 18.74 -12.49
C MET A 159 -4.95 19.75 -12.27
N VAL A 160 -3.71 19.27 -12.11
CA VAL A 160 -2.53 20.13 -11.88
C VAL A 160 -2.30 21.08 -13.05
N LEU A 161 -2.37 20.58 -14.28
CA LEU A 161 -2.16 21.41 -15.48
C LEU A 161 -3.31 22.40 -15.71
N ALA A 162 -4.54 22.07 -15.31
CA ALA A 162 -5.66 23.01 -15.37
C ALA A 162 -5.41 24.23 -14.46
N ASP A 163 -4.99 24.00 -13.22
CA ASP A 163 -4.70 25.07 -12.26
C ASP A 163 -3.46 25.87 -12.65
N ALA A 164 -2.39 25.20 -13.13
CA ALA A 164 -1.18 25.88 -13.61
C ALA A 164 -1.49 26.86 -14.77
N ARG A 165 -2.28 26.42 -15.77
CA ARG A 165 -2.70 27.25 -16.90
C ARG A 165 -3.58 28.43 -16.47
N GLN A 166 -4.45 28.22 -15.49
CA GLN A 166 -5.30 29.30 -15.01
C GLN A 166 -4.50 30.40 -14.31
N GLY A 167 -3.46 30.04 -13.56
CA GLY A 167 -2.55 31.02 -12.94
C GLY A 167 -1.81 31.88 -13.97
N GLN A 168 -1.32 31.25 -15.03
CA GLN A 168 -0.66 31.96 -16.14
C GLN A 168 -1.61 32.98 -16.79
N ARG A 169 -2.86 32.60 -17.06
CA ARG A 169 -3.86 33.52 -17.63
C ARG A 169 -4.14 34.72 -16.73
N ARG A 170 -4.22 34.53 -15.40
CA ARG A 170 -4.43 35.64 -14.46
C ARG A 170 -3.27 36.62 -14.47
N ILE A 171 -2.03 36.13 -14.44
CA ILE A 171 -0.83 36.98 -14.48
C ILE A 171 -0.76 37.75 -15.82
N SER A 172 -1.01 37.07 -16.95
CA SER A 172 -0.96 37.70 -18.28
C SER A 172 -1.99 38.83 -18.49
N ARG A 173 -3.08 38.88 -17.71
CA ARG A 173 -4.06 39.98 -17.80
C ARG A 173 -3.54 41.27 -17.20
N PHE A 174 -2.59 41.19 -16.26
CA PHE A 174 -1.92 42.35 -15.68
C PHE A 174 -0.66 42.75 -16.47
N SER A 175 -0.10 41.84 -17.28
CA SER A 175 1.09 42.07 -18.11
C SER A 175 0.72 42.33 -19.57
N LYS A 176 0.51 43.59 -19.95
CA LYS A 176 0.06 44.03 -21.29
C LYS A 176 1.10 43.91 -22.43
N VAL A 177 2.14 43.06 -22.32
CA VAL A 177 3.27 43.03 -23.26
C VAL A 177 3.43 41.64 -23.92
N GLY A 178 3.24 41.56 -25.25
CA GLY A 178 3.72 40.50 -26.16
C GLY A 178 3.14 39.08 -26.01
N ARG A 179 2.01 38.77 -26.67
CA ARG A 179 1.11 37.67 -26.26
C ARG A 179 1.18 36.31 -26.99
N ASN A 180 2.02 36.10 -28.00
CA ASN A 180 1.83 34.92 -28.88
C ASN A 180 2.80 33.74 -28.71
N GLN A 181 3.86 33.86 -27.88
CA GLN A 181 4.88 32.80 -27.76
C GLN A 181 5.11 32.26 -26.33
N VAL A 182 4.51 32.89 -25.31
CA VAL A 182 4.77 32.58 -23.90
C VAL A 182 3.93 31.39 -23.39
N ASP A 183 2.71 31.21 -23.90
CA ASP A 183 1.76 30.22 -23.39
C ASP A 183 2.18 28.77 -23.64
N ALA A 184 2.79 28.47 -24.80
CA ALA A 184 3.29 27.13 -25.12
C ALA A 184 4.49 26.74 -24.24
N ARG A 185 5.39 27.70 -23.97
CA ARG A 185 6.60 27.47 -23.16
C ARG A 185 6.25 27.26 -21.68
N GLY A 186 5.24 27.98 -21.18
CA GLY A 186 4.73 27.84 -19.82
C GLY A 186 4.04 26.50 -19.55
N SER A 187 3.25 25.97 -20.50
CA SER A 187 2.58 24.67 -20.33
C SER A 187 3.54 23.49 -20.41
N THR A 188 4.57 23.54 -21.25
CA THR A 188 5.58 22.47 -21.35
C THR A 188 6.44 22.40 -20.09
N ASN A 189 6.82 23.55 -19.54
CA ASN A 189 7.57 23.60 -18.28
C ASN A 189 6.75 23.06 -17.11
N ALA A 190 5.45 23.42 -17.01
CA ALA A 190 4.58 22.90 -15.96
C ALA A 190 4.42 21.38 -16.03
N LYS A 191 4.26 20.83 -17.24
CA LYS A 191 4.19 19.37 -17.44
C LYS A 191 5.46 18.66 -16.99
N LYS A 192 6.62 19.17 -17.42
CA LYS A 192 7.91 18.60 -17.01
C LYS A 192 8.11 18.69 -15.49
N SER A 193 7.81 19.82 -14.86
CA SER A 193 7.91 19.98 -13.40
C SER A 193 6.96 19.04 -12.64
N PHE A 194 5.77 18.79 -13.18
CA PHE A 194 4.85 17.80 -12.66
C PHE A 194 5.43 16.37 -12.77
N GLU A 195 5.90 15.98 -13.96
CA GLU A 195 6.55 14.68 -14.22
C GLU A 195 7.75 14.44 -13.30
N ASP A 196 8.63 15.43 -13.18
CA ASP A 196 9.82 15.38 -12.31
C ASP A 196 9.43 15.25 -10.83
N SER A 197 8.32 15.84 -10.40
CA SER A 197 7.86 15.80 -9.00
C SER A 197 7.18 14.48 -8.68
N ILE A 198 6.27 14.00 -9.53
CA ILE A 198 5.56 12.73 -9.30
C ILE A 198 6.50 11.53 -9.48
N GLY A 199 7.52 11.62 -10.34
CA GLY A 199 8.56 10.59 -10.49
C GLY A 199 9.40 10.36 -9.23
N LYS A 200 9.43 11.32 -8.29
CA LYS A 200 10.13 11.20 -7.00
C LYS A 200 9.31 10.50 -5.92
N LEU A 201 8.06 10.15 -6.18
CA LEU A 201 7.18 9.53 -5.19
C LEU A 201 7.78 8.23 -4.61
N PRO A 202 8.33 7.29 -5.39
CA PRO A 202 8.87 6.04 -4.84
C PRO A 202 10.10 6.25 -3.94
N SER A 203 10.97 7.19 -4.30
CA SER A 203 12.14 7.55 -3.48
C SER A 203 11.73 8.34 -2.24
N THR A 204 10.69 9.18 -2.33
CA THR A 204 10.12 9.89 -1.18
C THR A 204 9.63 8.90 -0.12
N MET A 205 8.88 7.87 -0.51
CA MET A 205 8.43 6.83 0.43
C MET A 205 9.60 6.06 1.05
N THR A 206 10.61 5.71 0.23
CA THR A 206 11.82 5.02 0.71
C THR A 206 12.57 5.86 1.75
N ASN A 207 12.70 7.17 1.50
CA ASN A 207 13.35 8.11 2.41
C ASN A 207 12.55 8.29 3.72
N LEU A 208 11.22 8.33 3.65
CA LEU A 208 10.36 8.38 4.84
C LEU A 208 10.53 7.17 5.74
N CYS A 209 10.66 5.97 5.15
CA CYS A 209 10.91 4.74 5.91
C CYS A 209 12.34 4.63 6.46
N GLY A 210 13.27 5.48 6.03
CA GLY A 210 14.65 5.49 6.50
C GLY A 210 15.50 4.30 6.01
N VAL A 211 16.76 4.29 6.41
CA VAL A 211 17.69 3.19 6.09
C VAL A 211 17.17 1.89 6.69
N ASN A 212 17.18 0.81 5.90
CA ASN A 212 16.68 -0.52 6.27
C ASN A 212 15.25 -0.51 6.84
N LEU A 213 14.39 0.41 6.38
CA LEU A 213 13.00 0.55 6.84
C LEU A 213 12.85 0.81 8.35
N SER A 214 13.87 1.40 8.99
CA SER A 214 13.88 1.68 10.43
C SER A 214 12.67 2.45 10.94
N ARG A 215 12.07 3.33 10.13
CA ARG A 215 10.85 4.10 10.48
C ARG A 215 9.54 3.44 10.04
N CYS A 216 9.64 2.38 9.24
CA CYS A 216 8.52 1.53 8.82
C CYS A 216 8.69 0.11 9.38
N SER A 217 9.30 0.01 10.56
CA SER A 217 9.44 -1.23 11.32
C SER A 217 8.58 -1.15 12.56
N TRP A 218 7.65 -2.10 12.67
CA TRP A 218 6.82 -2.33 13.84
C TRP A 218 7.08 -3.73 14.38
N GLU A 219 8.32 -4.20 14.30
CA GLU A 219 8.70 -5.60 14.56
C GLU A 219 8.16 -6.13 15.88
N ARG A 220 8.40 -5.40 16.97
CA ARG A 220 7.97 -5.85 18.29
C ARG A 220 6.44 -5.96 18.38
N GLU A 221 5.74 -4.91 17.96
CA GLU A 221 4.28 -4.83 18.02
C GLU A 221 3.61 -5.84 17.08
N MET A 222 4.17 -6.03 15.89
CA MET A 222 3.65 -6.98 14.91
C MET A 222 3.94 -8.42 15.28
N LYS A 223 5.14 -8.74 15.77
CA LYS A 223 5.43 -10.09 16.26
C LYS A 223 4.48 -10.47 17.40
N HIS A 224 4.26 -9.55 18.36
CA HIS A 224 3.31 -9.77 19.44
C HIS A 224 1.88 -9.97 18.92
N PHE A 225 1.42 -9.14 17.96
CA PHE A 225 0.10 -9.28 17.36
C PHE A 225 -0.07 -10.60 16.59
N ILE A 226 0.93 -10.99 15.80
CA ILE A 226 0.92 -12.24 15.01
C ILE A 226 0.80 -13.45 15.94
N LEU A 227 1.51 -13.47 17.08
CA LEU A 227 1.46 -14.57 18.05
C LEU A 227 0.15 -14.65 18.86
N GLN A 228 -0.80 -13.75 18.65
CA GLN A 228 -2.16 -13.88 19.22
C GLN A 228 -3.03 -14.85 18.43
N TYR A 229 -2.65 -15.18 17.20
CA TYR A 229 -3.33 -16.19 16.40
C TYR A 229 -2.87 -17.60 16.80
N PRO A 230 -3.79 -18.58 16.83
CA PRO A 230 -3.50 -19.96 17.23
C PRO A 230 -2.65 -20.74 16.21
#